data_AF-U2UM63-F1
#
_entry.id   AF-U2UM63-F1
#
_cell.length_a   1.000
_cell.length_b   1.000
_cell.length_c   1.000
_cell.angle_alpha   90.00
_cell.angle_beta   90.00
_cell.angle_gamma   90.00
#
_symmetry.space_group_name_H-M   'P 1'
#
loop_
_entity.id
_entity.type
_entity.pdbx_description
1 polymer ?
#
loop_
_entity_poly.entity_id
_entity_poly.type
_entity_poly.pdbx_seq_one_letter_code
_entity_poly.pdbx_strand_id
1 'polypeptide(L)' 'MFKKILLTIILAMSVVGCTAEDIAIWKDSDRRMAEKGIRCYRRNDGVAYCVDKYGNRTY' A
#
# COMPACT_ATOMS: atom_id res chain seq x y z
N MET A 1 -4.96 -11.57 -37.09
CA MET A 1 -5.00 -10.33 -36.29
C MET A 1 -5.68 -10.54 -34.94
N PHE A 2 -6.86 -11.17 -34.88
CA PHE A 2 -7.65 -11.37 -33.66
C PHE A 2 -6.91 -12.03 -32.48
N LYS A 3 -6.17 -13.11 -32.73
CA LYS A 3 -5.39 -13.82 -31.71
C LYS A 3 -4.34 -12.97 -30.99
N LYS A 4 -3.78 -11.95 -31.66
CA LYS A 4 -2.81 -11.04 -31.03
C LYS A 4 -3.52 -10.03 -30.13
N ILE A 5 -4.68 -9.52 -30.56
CA ILE A 5 -5.50 -8.55 -29.81
C ILE A 5 -6.05 -9.18 -28.53
N LEU A 6 -6.54 -10.42 -28.60
CA LEU A 6 -7.03 -11.16 -27.44
C LEU A 6 -5.93 -11.31 -26.37
N LEU A 7 -4.71 -11.67 -26.80
CA LEU A 7 -3.59 -11.90 -25.91
C LEU A 7 -3.13 -10.60 -25.22
N THR A 8 -3.14 -9.48 -25.94
CA THR A 8 -2.84 -8.16 -25.36
C THR A 8 -3.88 -7.70 -24.35
N ILE A 9 -5.17 -8.00 -24.58
CA ILE A 9 -6.24 -7.64 -23.64
C ILE A 9 -6.10 -8.44 -22.34
N ILE A 10 -5.86 -9.74 -22.42
CA ILE A 10 -5.67 -10.60 -21.25
C ILE A 10 -4.46 -10.11 -20.43
N LEU A 11 -3.34 -9.80 -21.10
CA LEU A 11 -2.15 -9.28 -20.44
C LEU A 11 -2.39 -7.92 -19.78
N ALA A 12 -3.12 -7.01 -20.44
CA ALA A 12 -3.46 -5.72 -19.87
C ALA A 12 -4.35 -5.88 -18.63
N MET A 13 -5.35 -6.76 -18.67
CA MET A 13 -6.24 -7.02 -17.54
C MET A 13 -5.50 -7.65 -16.35
N SER A 14 -4.54 -8.55 -16.58
CA SER A 14 -3.74 -9.14 -15.51
C SER A 14 -2.83 -8.11 -14.82
N VAL A 15 -2.23 -7.20 -15.59
CA VAL A 15 -1.39 -6.13 -15.03
C VAL A 15 -2.22 -5.12 -14.23
N VAL A 16 -3.37 -4.70 -14.77
CA VAL A 16 -4.25 -3.74 -14.08
C VAL A 16 -4.82 -4.33 -12.79
N GLY A 17 -5.17 -5.63 -12.77
CA GLY A 17 -5.66 -6.32 -11.58
C GLY A 17 -4.70 -6.25 -10.39
N CYS A 18 -3.41 -6.56 -10.60
CA CYS A 18 -2.41 -6.45 -9.55
C CYS A 18 -2.27 -5.01 -9.04
N THR A 19 -2.19 -4.03 -9.94
CA THR A 19 -1.99 -2.63 -9.53
C THR A 19 -3.19 -2.03 -8.79
N ALA A 20 -4.42 -2.39 -9.16
CA ALA A 20 -5.63 -1.85 -8.54
C ALA A 20 -5.83 -2.42 -7.13
N GLU A 21 -5.57 -3.72 -6.93
CA GLU A 21 -5.62 -4.36 -5.63
C GLU A 21 -4.53 -3.82 -4.69
N ASP A 22 -3.30 -3.67 -5.17
CA ASP A 22 -2.20 -3.08 -4.40
C ASP A 22 -2.55 -1.65 -3.96
N ILE A 23 -3.03 -0.79 -4.88
CA ILE A 23 -3.41 0.59 -4.56
C ILE A 23 -4.54 0.63 -3.51
N ALA A 24 -5.52 -0.27 -3.60
CA ALA A 24 -6.61 -0.34 -2.62
C ALA A 24 -6.09 -0.75 -1.23
N ILE A 25 -5.21 -1.74 -1.16
CA ILE A 25 -4.59 -2.19 0.09
C ILE A 25 -3.76 -1.08 0.74
N TRP A 26 -2.95 -0.36 -0.03
CA TRP A 26 -2.15 0.76 0.47
C TRP A 26 -3.04 1.88 1.03
N LYS A 27 -4.09 2.27 0.28
CA LYS A 27 -5.03 3.30 0.70
C LYS A 27 -5.76 2.93 2.00
N ASP A 28 -6.16 1.68 2.16
CA ASP A 28 -6.77 1.18 3.39
C ASP A 28 -5.78 1.10 4.55
N SER A 29 -4.53 0.73 4.28
CA SER A 29 -3.47 0.73 5.29
C SER A 29 -3.22 2.14 5.84
N ASP A 30 -3.02 3.11 4.95
CA ASP A 30 -2.79 4.52 5.33
C ASP A 30 -3.99 5.09 6.09
N ARG A 31 -5.21 4.79 5.63
CA ARG A 31 -6.44 5.20 6.31
C ARG A 31 -6.53 4.60 7.72
N ARG A 32 -6.25 3.30 7.88
CA ARG A 32 -6.27 2.64 9.19
C ARG A 32 -5.22 3.21 10.14
N MET A 33 -4.03 3.53 9.65
CA MET A 33 -2.99 4.18 10.45
C MET A 33 -3.42 5.59 10.88
N ALA A 34 -4.03 6.36 9.97
CA ALA A 34 -4.57 7.69 10.27
C ALA A 34 -5.71 7.65 11.29
N GLU A 35 -6.67 6.72 11.15
CA GLU A 35 -7.79 6.53 12.09
C GLU A 35 -7.31 6.10 13.48
N LYS A 36 -6.31 5.22 13.56
CA LYS A 36 -5.67 4.85 14.83
C LYS A 36 -4.79 5.97 15.41
N GLY A 37 -4.49 7.00 14.61
CA GLY A 37 -3.60 8.08 14.97
C GLY A 37 -2.14 7.64 15.14
N ILE A 38 -1.73 6.59 14.43
CA ILE A 38 -0.37 6.04 14.51
C ILE A 38 0.54 6.79 13.52
N ARG A 39 1.70 7.23 13.98
CA ARG A 39 2.74 7.84 13.15
C ARG A 39 4.06 7.10 13.33
N CYS A 40 4.67 6.68 12.22
CA CYS A 40 5.96 6.01 12.23
C CYS A 40 7.07 6.96 11.78
N TYR A 41 8.19 6.92 12.48
CA TYR A 41 9.37 7.74 12.23
C TYR A 41 10.58 6.83 12.04
N ARG A 42 11.53 7.29 11.23
CA ARG A 42 12.83 6.64 11.06
C ARG A 42 13.93 7.60 11.48
N ARG A 43 14.80 7.14 12.35
CA ARG A 43 15.99 7.88 12.80
C ARG A 43 17.13 7.70 11.81
N ASN A 44 18.10 8.61 11.86
CA ASN A 44 19.30 8.55 11.04
C ASN A 44 20.20 7.34 11.37
N ASP A 45 20.03 6.75 12.56
CA ASP A 45 20.68 5.50 12.99
C ASP A 45 20.03 4.23 12.39
N GLY A 46 18.96 4.38 11.61
CA GLY A 46 18.24 3.29 10.95
C GLY A 46 17.07 2.72 11.76
N VAL A 47 16.89 3.10 13.03
CA VAL A 47 15.82 2.59 13.89
C VAL A 47 14.48 3.20 13.49
N ALA A 48 13.52 2.34 13.16
CA ALA A 48 12.12 2.71 12.94
C ALA A 48 11.32 2.53 14.22
N TYR A 49 10.41 3.46 14.51
CA TYR A 49 9.47 3.35 15.62
C TYR A 49 8.16 4.04 15.28
N CYS A 50 7.06 3.49 15.79
CA CYS A 50 5.73 4.08 15.64
C CYS A 50 5.24 4.59 16.98
N VAL A 51 4.47 5.68 16.96
CA VAL A 51 3.82 6.25 18.13
C VAL A 51 2.33 6.39 17.88
N ASP A 52 1.52 6.17 18.92
CA ASP A 52 0.09 6.43 18.89
C ASP A 52 -0.22 7.93 19.00
N LYS A 53 -1.51 8.28 19.00
CA LYS A 53 -1.99 9.67 19.14
C LYS A 53 -1.66 10.33 20.48
N TYR A 54 -1.26 9.54 21.48
CA TYR A 54 -0.87 10.01 22.81
C TYR A 54 0.66 10.08 22.97
N GLY A 55 1.43 9.65 21.97
CA GLY A 55 2.89 9.64 21.98
C GLY A 55 3.51 8.35 22.56
N ASN A 56 2.72 7.31 22.84
CA ASN A 56 3.25 6.03 23.31
C ASN A 56 3.79 5.21 22.13
N ARG A 57 4.90 4.50 22.33
CA ARG A 57 5.42 3.58 21.31
C ARG A 57 4.47 2.41 21.08
N THR A 58 4.21 2.11 19.81
CA THR A 58 3.40 0.98 19.34
C THR A 58 4.23 0.10 18.39
N TYR A 59 3.97 -1.21 18.38
CA TYR A 59 4.68 -2.23 17.61
C TYR A 59 3.76 -2.88 16.59
#